data_AF-A0A1G3QG14-F1
#
_entry.id   AF-A0A1G3QG14-F1
#
_cell.length_a   1.000
_cell.length_b   1.000
_cell.length_c   1.000
_cell.angle_alpha   90.00
_cell.angle_beta   90.00
_cell.angle_gamma   90.00
#
_symmetry.space_group_name_H-M   'P 1'
#
loop_
_entity.id
_entity.type
_entity.pdbx_description
1 polymer ?
#
loop_
_entity_poly.entity_id
_entity_poly.type
_entity_poly.pdbx_seq_one_letter_code
_entity_poly.pdbx_strand_id
1 'polypeptide(L)'
;LEVDVNGDIEKAFKNLKKKMAFEGIFKELKRRRYYEKPSEEKKRKKEEAERRRLKKIRRMSVSQSRVKKFSPRGGKDARHDESGTDA
;
A
#
# COMPACT_ATOMS: atom_id res chain seq x y z
N LEU A 1 -4.55 -0.61 -23.79
CA LEU A 1 -4.90 -1.72 -22.88
C LEU A 1 -5.03 -2.99 -23.70
N GLU A 2 -4.07 -3.89 -23.60
CA GLU A 2 -4.08 -5.14 -24.36
C GLU A 2 -3.88 -6.33 -23.42
N VAL A 3 -4.58 -7.43 -23.70
CA VAL A 3 -4.48 -8.70 -23.01
C VAL A 3 -4.39 -9.79 -24.06
N ASP A 4 -3.25 -10.46 -24.09
CA ASP A 4 -3.02 -11.61 -24.94
C ASP A 4 -3.83 -12.82 -24.44
N VAL A 5 -4.36 -13.61 -25.39
CA VAL A 5 -5.32 -14.70 -25.12
C VAL A 5 -4.68 -16.03 -25.47
N ASN A 6 -4.04 -16.65 -24.49
CA ASN A 6 -3.46 -17.99 -24.64
C ASN A 6 -4.50 -19.06 -24.27
N GLY A 7 -5.34 -19.43 -25.25
CA GLY A 7 -6.31 -20.54 -25.19
C GLY A 7 -7.56 -20.31 -24.35
N ASP A 8 -7.43 -19.72 -23.16
CA ASP A 8 -8.54 -19.52 -22.22
C ASP A 8 -9.05 -18.08 -22.25
N ILE A 9 -10.11 -17.88 -23.04
CA ILE A 9 -10.77 -16.59 -23.29
C ILE A 9 -11.36 -15.99 -22.00
N GLU A 10 -11.88 -16.83 -21.10
CA GLU A 10 -12.50 -16.35 -19.85
C GLU A 10 -11.46 -15.72 -18.92
N LYS A 11 -10.27 -16.34 -18.83
CA LYS A 11 -9.15 -15.80 -18.06
C LYS A 11 -8.67 -14.47 -18.65
N ALA A 12 -8.57 -14.37 -19.98
CA ALA A 12 -8.18 -13.12 -20.63
C ALA A 12 -9.18 -12.00 -20.34
N PHE A 13 -10.48 -12.27 -20.42
CA PHE A 13 -11.52 -11.28 -20.12
C PHE A 13 -11.48 -10.83 -18.65
N LYS A 14 -11.27 -11.76 -17.73
CA LYS A 14 -11.10 -11.45 -16.30
C LYS A 14 -9.87 -10.57 -16.06
N ASN A 15 -8.76 -10.86 -16.74
CA ASN A 15 -7.54 -10.07 -16.64
C ASN A 15 -7.72 -8.66 -17.23
N LEU A 16 -8.42 -8.53 -18.35
CA LEU A 16 -8.74 -7.23 -18.94
C LEU A 16 -9.57 -6.38 -17.98
N LYS A 17 -10.64 -6.94 -17.41
CA LYS A 17 -11.45 -6.25 -16.40
C LYS A 17 -10.62 -5.78 -15.20
N LYS A 18 -9.71 -6.62 -14.72
CA LYS A 18 -8.79 -6.26 -13.62
C LYS A 18 -7.85 -5.13 -14.02
N LYS A 19 -7.24 -5.17 -15.22
CA LYS A 19 -6.37 -4.10 -15.72
C LYS A 19 -7.13 -2.78 -15.86
N MET A 20 -8.34 -2.80 -16.43
CA MET A 20 -9.22 -1.63 -16.54
C MET A 20 -9.62 -1.04 -15.18
N ALA A 21 -9.86 -1.91 -14.18
CA ALA A 21 -10.16 -1.48 -12.82
C ALA A 21 -8.93 -0.86 -12.13
N PHE A 22 -7.73 -1.41 -12.36
CA PHE A 22 -6.47 -0.91 -11.81
C PHE A 22 -6.09 0.46 -12.38
N GLU A 23 -6.24 0.63 -13.69
CA GLU A 23 -6.05 1.93 -14.36
C GLU A 23 -7.14 2.95 -13.98
N GLY A 24 -8.24 2.50 -13.36
CA GLY A 24 -9.29 3.38 -12.87
C GLY A 24 -10.21 3.91 -13.96
N ILE A 25 -10.18 3.33 -15.15
CA ILE A 25 -10.98 3.75 -16.31
C ILE A 25 -12.47 3.78 -15.96
N PHE A 26 -12.99 2.77 -15.26
CA PHE A 26 -14.40 2.76 -14.85
C PHE A 26 -14.76 3.91 -13.90
N LYS A 27 -13.82 4.33 -13.04
CA LYS A 27 -14.01 5.48 -12.15
C LYS A 27 -14.03 6.79 -12.94
N GLU A 28 -13.15 6.89 -13.94
CA GLU A 28 -13.10 8.05 -14.82
C GLU A 28 -14.32 8.16 -15.74
N LEU A 29 -14.77 7.05 -16.32
CA LEU A 29 -15.99 6.99 -17.13
C LEU A 29 -17.22 7.46 -16.34
N LYS A 30 -17.37 7.00 -15.09
CA LYS A 30 -18.45 7.47 -14.21
C LYS A 30 -18.34 8.95 -13.88
N ARG A 31 -17.12 9.45 -13.72
CA ARG A 31 -16.83 10.85 -13.41
C ARG A 31 -17.16 11.80 -14.56
N ARG A 32 -16.84 11.39 -15.80
CA ARG A 32 -17.02 12.19 -17.01
C ARG A 32 -18.43 12.08 -17.62
N ARG A 33 -19.35 11.33 -17.01
CA ARG A 33 -20.73 11.17 -17.52
C ARG A 33 -21.51 12.48 -17.58
N TYR A 34 -21.19 13.43 -16.70
CA TYR A 34 -21.84 14.74 -16.62
C TYR A 34 -20.79 15.83 -16.44
N TYR A 35 -21.15 17.06 -16.79
CA TYR A 35 -20.31 18.22 -16.50
C TYR A 35 -20.20 18.42 -14.99
N GLU A 36 -18.97 18.54 -14.50
CA GLU A 36 -18.66 18.88 -13.12
C GLU A 36 -18.14 20.31 -13.09
N LYS A 37 -18.65 21.13 -12.17
CA LYS A 37 -18.16 22.52 -12.07
C LYS A 37 -16.69 22.54 -11.65
N PRO A 38 -15.89 23.50 -12.14
CA PRO A 38 -14.45 23.56 -11.85
C PRO A 38 -14.15 23.72 -10.35
N SER A 39 -15.04 24.34 -9.57
CA SER A 39 -14.92 24.45 -8.11
C SER A 39 -15.09 23.09 -7.42
N GLU A 40 -16.06 22.28 -7.86
CA GLU A 40 -16.36 20.95 -7.34
C GLU A 40 -15.24 19.97 -7.69
N GLU A 41 -14.71 20.04 -8.92
CA GLU A 41 -13.56 19.24 -9.33
C GLU A 41 -12.33 19.53 -8.47
N LYS A 42 -12.05 20.82 -8.20
CA LYS A 42 -10.95 21.25 -7.31
C LYS A 42 -11.13 20.70 -5.89
N LYS A 43 -12.34 20.80 -5.32
CA LYS A 43 -12.66 20.31 -3.97
C LYS A 43 -12.43 18.80 -3.88
N ARG A 44 -12.99 18.02 -4.81
CA ARG A 44 -12.82 16.57 -4.84
C ARG A 44 -11.35 16.17 -5.02
N LYS A 45 -10.59 16.85 -5.89
CA LYS A 45 -9.16 16.55 -6.09
C LYS A 45 -8.37 16.71 -4.81
N LYS A 46 -8.65 17.74 -4.00
CA LYS A 46 -8.04 17.95 -2.68
C LYS A 46 -8.42 16.81 -1.72
N GLU A 47 -9.70 16.51 -1.59
CA GLU A 47 -10.19 15.43 -0.71
C GLU A 47 -9.63 14.04 -1.10
N GLU A 48 -9.54 13.75 -2.40
CA GLU A 48 -8.97 12.49 -2.87
C GLU A 48 -7.45 12.40 -2.59
N ALA A 49 -6.72 13.51 -2.73
CA ALA A 49 -5.31 13.58 -2.40
C ALA A 49 -5.07 13.35 -0.90
N GLU A 50 -5.86 13.99 -0.04
CA GLU A 50 -5.80 13.80 1.42
C GLU A 50 -6.14 12.35 1.80
N ARG A 51 -7.22 11.80 1.24
CA ARG A 51 -7.59 10.40 1.46
C ARG A 51 -6.49 9.43 1.01
N ARG A 52 -5.81 9.69 -0.12
CA ARG A 52 -4.65 8.90 -0.58
C ARG A 52 -3.47 9.03 0.38
N ARG A 53 -3.17 10.23 0.87
CA ARG A 53 -2.11 10.49 1.85
C ARG A 53 -2.36 9.74 3.17
N LEU A 54 -3.57 9.83 3.71
CA LEU A 54 -3.95 9.12 4.93
C LEU A 54 -3.86 7.60 4.78
N LYS A 55 -4.31 7.06 3.63
CA LYS A 55 -4.16 5.63 3.32
C LYS A 55 -2.69 5.19 3.25
N LYS A 56 -1.80 6.01 2.67
CA LYS A 56 -0.37 5.74 2.60
C LYS A 56 0.25 5.67 4.00
N ILE A 57 -0.05 6.66 4.86
CA ILE A 57 0.43 6.70 6.25
C ILE A 57 -0.04 5.47 7.03
N ARG A 58 -1.34 5.13 6.95
CA ARG A 58 -1.88 3.93 7.61
C ARG A 58 -1.22 2.63 7.13
N ARG A 59 -0.90 2.53 5.84
CA ARG A 59 -0.21 1.35 5.30
C ARG A 59 1.23 1.26 5.86
N MET A 60 1.93 2.39 5.94
CA MET A 60 3.29 2.46 6.49
C MET A 60 3.33 2.11 7.99
N SER A 61 2.38 2.61 8.77
CA SER A 61 2.32 2.31 10.21
C SER A 61 2.01 0.83 10.49
N VAL A 62 1.09 0.25 9.73
CA VAL A 62 0.78 -1.19 9.82
C VAL A 62 1.99 -2.04 9.43
N SER A 63 2.74 -1.67 8.38
CA SER A 63 3.98 -2.38 8.04
C SER A 63 5.03 -2.27 9.15
N GLN A 64 5.23 -1.10 9.75
CA GLN A 64 6.20 -0.92 10.84
C GLN A 64 5.82 -1.71 12.10
N SER A 65 4.52 -1.83 12.43
CA SER A 65 4.04 -2.64 13.56
C SER A 65 4.23 -4.15 13.34
N ARG A 66 4.28 -4.61 12.08
CA ARG A 66 4.47 -6.03 11.74
C ARG A 66 5.94 -6.44 11.84
N VAL A 67 6.86 -5.52 11.53
CA VAL A 67 8.31 -5.75 11.62
C VAL A 67 8.82 -5.68 13.06
N LYS A 68 8.25 -4.81 13.91
CA LYS A 68 8.65 -4.68 15.34
C LYS A 68 8.28 -5.87 16.24
N LYS A 69 7.45 -6.82 15.79
CA LYS A 69 7.12 -8.04 16.56
C LYS A 69 8.17 -9.14 16.46
N PHE A 70 9.15 -9.01 15.57
CA PHE A 70 10.26 -9.95 15.42
C PHE A 70 11.61 -9.23 15.60
N SER A 71 11.85 -8.71 16.81
CA SER A 71 13.20 -8.36 17.25
C SER A 71 13.57 -9.31 18.39
N PRO A 72 14.54 -10.22 18.22
CA PRO A 72 15.04 -11.04 19.32
C PRO A 72 15.61 -10.09 20.38
N ARG A 73 15.05 -10.11 21.59
CA ARG A 73 15.67 -9.49 22.75
C ARG A 73 16.72 -10.46 23.29
N GLY A 74 17.90 -9.95 23.63
CA GLY A 74 18.83 -10.60 24.56
C GLY A 74 20.12 -11.10 23.92
N GLY A 75 21.22 -10.43 24.25
CA GLY A 75 22.57 -10.81 23.86
C GLY A 75 23.59 -9.83 24.46
N LYS A 76 23.56 -9.67 25.79
CA LYS A 76 24.61 -8.99 26.56
C LYS A 76 24.94 -9.86 27.77
N ASP A 77 25.66 -10.95 27.52
CA ASP A 77 26.41 -11.67 28.55
C ASP A 77 27.79 -11.01 28.65
N ALA A 78 27.87 -9.86 29.32
CA ALA A 78 29.12 -9.35 29.84
C ALA A 78 29.38 -10.07 31.16
N ARG A 79 30.19 -11.14 31.12
CA ARG A 79 30.67 -11.83 32.32
C ARG A 79 31.57 -10.87 33.09
N HIS A 80 31.08 -10.40 34.22
CA HIS A 80 31.87 -9.85 35.30
C HIS A 80 32.56 -11.05 35.96
N ASP A 81 33.87 -11.19 35.80
CA ASP A 81 34.67 -12.10 36.62
C ASP A 81 35.61 -11.22 37.44
N GLU A 82 35.12 -10.85 38.63
CA GLU A 82 35.96 -10.43 39.73
C GLU A 82 36.51 -11.70 40.37
N SER A 83 37.71 -12.12 39.95
CA SER A 83 38.52 -13.03 40.75
C SER A 83 39.66 -12.22 41.37
N GLY A 84 39.42 -11.77 42.61
CA GLY A 84 40.51 -11.48 43.52
C GLY A 84 41.31 -12.76 43.76
N THR A 85 42.63 -12.62 43.65
CA THR A 85 43.57 -13.52 44.32
C THR A 85 44.62 -12.64 44.95
N ASP A 86 44.53 -12.57 46.28
CA ASP A 86 45.58 -12.22 47.22
C ASP A 86 46.87 -13.02 46.94
N ALA A 87 48.01 -12.33 46.85
CA ALA A 87 49.35 -12.76 47.28
C ALA A 87 50.38 -11.64 47.05
#